data_AF-A0A537PVD2-F1
#
_entry.id   AF-A0A537PVD2-F1
#
_cell.length_a   1.000
_cell.length_b   1.000
_cell.length_c   1.000
_cell.angle_alpha   90.00
_cell.angle_beta   90.00
_cell.angle_gamma   90.00
#
_symmetry.space_group_name_H-M   'P 1'
#
loop_
_entity.id
_entity.type
_entity.pdbx_description
1 polymer ?
#
loop_
_entity_poly.entity_id
_entity_poly.type
_entity_poly.pdbx_seq_one_letter_code
_entity_poly.pdbx_strand_id
1 'polypeptide(L)'
;MPSYMRLRQICLVAPHLESLISDISAILGLNVCYRDGNVAKYGLHNALLPVDTILLEVVAPFRADTAAGRFIKKTGGRGGYMAIFCCDDPDARGKHANAIGVRTANVITHGPYHGVQLHPRDCRAAFIEFNHTQGSDDILGPYPPAGPNWQKSIRKDVTQALIGVEMQSPEPHDLAEHWGRIIGVTVGTNDDDAPELKLPNARFCFIKGESEIMSGLSFKVADIAKVRDTAQARGHAVSGNEFLLGGVKFRLTA
;
A
#
# COMPACT_ATOMS: atom_id res chain seq x y z
N MET A 1 19.67 -14.59 -8.20
CA MET A 1 18.29 -14.81 -8.70
C MET A 1 18.00 -13.79 -9.79
N PRO A 2 17.09 -14.05 -10.74
CA PRO A 2 16.65 -13.01 -11.67
C PRO A 2 16.05 -11.83 -10.90
N SER A 3 16.29 -10.61 -11.39
CA SER A 3 15.73 -9.40 -10.79
C SER A 3 14.19 -9.48 -10.78
N TYR A 4 13.57 -9.19 -9.63
CA TYR A 4 12.12 -9.17 -9.50
C TYR A 4 11.64 -7.95 -8.71
N MET A 5 10.40 -7.55 -8.98
CA MET A 5 9.71 -6.46 -8.30
C MET A 5 8.23 -6.80 -8.22
N ARG A 6 7.66 -6.86 -7.02
CA ARG A 6 6.24 -7.12 -6.79
C ARG A 6 5.72 -6.26 -5.65
N LEU A 7 4.47 -5.82 -5.75
CA LEU A 7 3.83 -5.13 -4.64
C LEU A 7 3.64 -6.13 -3.49
N ARG A 8 4.10 -5.81 -2.28
CA ARG A 8 3.98 -6.69 -1.13
C ARG A 8 2.99 -6.17 -0.10
N GLN A 9 3.00 -4.86 0.13
CA GLN A 9 2.16 -4.26 1.15
C GLN A 9 1.79 -2.82 0.78
N ILE A 10 0.57 -2.43 1.12
CA ILE A 10 0.10 -1.05 1.09
C ILE A 10 -0.21 -0.64 2.53
N CYS A 11 0.37 0.47 2.96
CA CYS A 11 0.09 1.08 4.24
C CYS A 11 -0.86 2.26 4.06
N LEU A 12 -1.97 2.23 4.79
CA LEU A 12 -2.84 3.37 5.02
C LEU A 12 -2.56 3.97 6.39
N VAL A 13 -2.72 5.28 6.51
CA VAL A 13 -2.63 6.00 7.78
C VAL A 13 -3.97 6.61 8.14
N ALA A 14 -4.39 6.46 9.40
CA ALA A 14 -5.64 6.99 9.90
C ALA A 14 -5.48 7.58 11.31
N PRO A 15 -6.37 8.49 11.75
CA PRO A 15 -6.35 9.00 13.12
C PRO A 15 -6.75 7.93 14.16
N HIS A 16 -7.56 6.95 13.76
CA HIS A 16 -8.08 5.90 14.65
C HIS A 16 -8.01 4.54 13.98
N LEU A 17 -7.23 3.61 14.56
CA LEU A 17 -7.01 2.28 14.00
C LEU A 17 -8.28 1.41 14.00
N GLU A 18 -8.88 1.21 15.17
CA GLU A 18 -9.93 0.19 15.34
C GLU A 18 -11.18 0.44 14.51
N SER A 19 -11.58 1.72 14.35
CA SER A 19 -12.74 2.06 13.50
C SER A 19 -12.48 1.68 12.04
N LEU A 20 -11.31 2.05 11.51
CA LEU A 20 -10.97 1.76 10.12
C LEU A 20 -10.78 0.26 9.88
N ILE A 21 -10.15 -0.44 10.82
CA ILE A 21 -9.98 -1.91 10.75
C ILE A 21 -11.33 -2.63 10.82
N SER A 22 -12.24 -2.17 11.66
CA SER A 22 -13.60 -2.73 11.75
C SER A 22 -14.34 -2.58 10.42
N ASP A 23 -14.28 -1.40 9.80
CA ASP A 23 -14.92 -1.15 8.51
C ASP A 23 -14.28 -1.97 7.39
N ILE A 24 -12.94 -1.96 7.26
CA ILE A 24 -12.23 -2.75 6.25
C ILE A 24 -12.58 -4.24 6.40
N SER A 25 -12.51 -4.78 7.62
CA SER A 25 -12.79 -6.20 7.88
C SER A 25 -14.21 -6.59 7.45
N ALA A 26 -15.20 -5.76 7.77
CA ALA A 26 -16.59 -6.07 7.43
C ALA A 26 -16.90 -5.87 5.94
N ILE A 27 -16.43 -4.77 5.34
CA ILE A 27 -16.75 -4.44 3.95
C ILE A 27 -16.02 -5.38 2.99
N LEU A 28 -14.74 -5.66 3.24
CA LEU A 28 -13.90 -6.48 2.36
C LEU A 28 -13.86 -7.97 2.78
N GLY A 29 -14.47 -8.34 3.89
CA GLY A 29 -14.47 -9.72 4.41
C GLY A 29 -13.07 -10.21 4.78
N LEU A 30 -12.22 -9.32 5.28
CA LEU A 30 -10.81 -9.60 5.60
C LEU A 30 -10.64 -9.83 7.11
N ASN A 31 -9.61 -10.60 7.46
CA ASN A 31 -9.23 -10.86 8.85
C ASN A 31 -7.91 -10.16 9.17
N VAL A 32 -7.80 -9.55 10.35
CA VAL A 32 -6.50 -9.12 10.87
C VAL A 32 -5.63 -10.35 11.10
N CYS A 33 -4.45 -10.38 10.47
CA CYS A 33 -3.48 -11.46 10.67
C CYS A 33 -2.48 -11.15 11.77
N TYR A 34 -2.17 -9.86 11.98
CA TYR A 34 -1.14 -9.46 12.92
C TYR A 34 -1.25 -7.99 13.33
N ARG A 35 -0.69 -7.70 14.51
CA ARG A 35 -0.46 -6.35 15.04
C ARG A 35 1.00 -6.32 15.47
N ASP A 36 1.81 -5.56 14.75
CA ASP A 36 3.25 -5.52 14.93
C ASP A 36 3.64 -4.54 16.03
N GLY A 37 4.22 -5.05 17.12
CA GLY A 37 4.74 -4.21 18.20
C GLY A 37 5.92 -3.33 17.77
N ASN A 38 6.62 -3.67 16.68
CA ASN A 38 7.80 -2.94 16.23
C ASN A 38 7.47 -1.52 15.74
N VAL A 39 6.22 -1.23 15.35
CA VAL A 39 5.82 0.12 14.95
C VAL A 39 5.72 1.09 16.15
N ALA A 40 5.70 0.58 17.39
CA ALA A 40 5.61 1.40 18.59
C ALA A 40 6.81 2.35 18.76
N LYS A 41 7.99 2.01 18.21
CA LYS A 41 9.17 2.90 18.21
C LYS A 41 8.92 4.20 17.43
N TYR A 42 7.97 4.19 16.49
CA TYR A 42 7.53 5.35 15.74
C TYR A 42 6.32 6.06 16.37
N GLY A 43 5.87 5.61 17.55
CA GLY A 43 4.66 6.11 18.22
C GLY A 43 3.36 5.69 17.55
N LEU A 44 3.39 4.58 16.79
CA LEU A 44 2.25 4.06 16.03
C LEU A 44 1.83 2.68 16.56
N HIS A 45 0.55 2.38 16.44
CA HIS A 45 0.06 1.01 16.41
C HIS A 45 -0.40 0.67 14.99
N ASN A 46 -0.45 -0.62 14.66
CA ASN A 46 -0.92 -1.07 13.36
C ASN A 46 -1.80 -2.32 13.45
N ALA A 47 -2.39 -2.65 12.31
CA ALA A 47 -2.95 -3.97 12.05
C ALA A 47 -2.77 -4.29 10.56
N LEU A 48 -2.45 -5.55 10.26
CA LEU A 48 -2.28 -6.06 8.90
C LEU A 48 -3.42 -7.03 8.56
N LEU A 49 -3.95 -6.91 7.34
CA LEU A 49 -4.93 -7.82 6.77
C LEU A 49 -4.41 -8.34 5.42
N PRO A 50 -4.34 -9.65 5.21
CA PRO A 50 -3.91 -10.19 3.92
C PRO A 50 -5.04 -10.15 2.91
N VAL A 51 -4.77 -9.56 1.76
CA VAL A 51 -5.60 -9.57 0.56
C VAL A 51 -4.91 -10.46 -0.46
N ASP A 52 -5.21 -11.74 -0.40
CA ASP A 52 -4.45 -12.79 -1.07
C ASP A 52 -2.95 -12.71 -0.72
N THR A 53 -2.11 -12.26 -1.64
CA THR A 53 -0.64 -12.22 -1.51
C THR A 53 -0.09 -10.85 -1.12
N ILE A 54 -0.95 -9.82 -1.07
CA ILE A 54 -0.63 -8.45 -0.69
C ILE A 54 -1.19 -8.16 0.71
N LEU A 55 -0.42 -7.47 1.54
CA LEU A 55 -0.87 -7.05 2.87
C LEU A 55 -1.44 -5.63 2.80
N LEU A 56 -2.65 -5.44 3.32
CA LEU A 56 -3.18 -4.12 3.63
C LEU A 56 -2.89 -3.82 5.10
N GLU A 57 -2.05 -2.83 5.35
CA GLU A 57 -1.72 -2.34 6.69
C GLU A 57 -2.48 -1.04 6.96
N VAL A 58 -2.99 -0.88 8.18
CA VAL A 58 -3.39 0.42 8.70
C VAL A 58 -2.49 0.76 9.88
N VAL A 59 -1.90 1.95 9.86
CA VAL A 59 -1.19 2.54 10.99
C VAL A 59 -1.98 3.71 11.56
N ALA A 60 -1.90 3.91 12.87
CA ALA A 60 -2.43 5.12 13.50
C ALA A 60 -1.53 5.56 14.68
N PRO A 61 -1.39 6.88 14.89
CA PRO A 61 -0.54 7.40 15.95
C PRO A 61 -1.22 7.28 17.32
N PHE A 62 -0.48 6.78 18.32
CA PHE A 62 -0.88 6.85 19.73
C PHE A 62 -0.04 7.85 20.53
N ARG A 63 1.04 8.39 19.95
CA ARG A 63 1.81 9.51 20.49
C ARG A 63 1.55 10.78 19.67
N ALA A 64 1.67 11.94 20.32
CA ALA A 64 1.67 13.23 19.63
C ALA A 64 2.90 13.37 18.71
N ASP A 65 2.79 14.26 17.72
CA ASP A 65 3.88 14.70 16.86
C ASP A 65 4.69 13.60 16.14
N THR A 66 4.03 12.49 15.80
CA THR A 66 4.60 11.46 14.92
C THR A 66 4.63 11.94 13.47
N ALA A 67 5.47 11.30 12.63
CA ALA A 67 5.48 11.56 11.19
C ALA A 67 4.11 11.28 10.55
N ALA A 68 3.47 10.16 10.93
CA ALA A 68 2.12 9.81 10.51
C ALA A 68 1.07 10.86 10.93
N GLY A 69 1.14 11.35 12.17
CA GLY A 69 0.23 12.39 12.67
C GLY A 69 0.38 13.71 11.91
N ARG A 70 1.62 14.12 11.59
CA ARG A 70 1.87 15.29 10.74
C ARG A 70 1.37 15.08 9.31
N PHE A 71 1.51 13.87 8.76
CA PHE A 71 1.02 13.52 7.43
C PHE A 71 -0.51 13.66 7.36
N ILE A 72 -1.26 13.05 8.27
CA ILE A 72 -2.74 13.16 8.32
C ILE A 72 -3.18 14.63 8.32
N LYS A 73 -2.55 15.46 9.16
CA LYS A 73 -2.87 16.90 9.25
C LYS A 73 -2.55 17.62 7.93
N LYS A 74 -1.38 17.37 7.36
CA LYS A 74 -0.93 18.02 6.12
C LYS A 74 -1.80 17.65 4.92
N THR A 75 -2.29 16.41 4.84
CA THR A 75 -3.07 15.92 3.70
C THR A 75 -4.58 16.09 3.87
N GLY A 76 -5.04 16.73 4.96
CA GLY A 76 -6.47 16.86 5.23
C GLY A 76 -7.17 15.50 5.40
N GLY A 77 -6.45 14.49 5.91
CA GLY A 77 -7.00 13.15 6.13
C GLY A 77 -6.88 12.17 4.96
N ARG A 78 -6.16 12.49 3.87
CA ARG A 78 -5.81 11.47 2.86
C ARG A 78 -4.86 10.45 3.48
N GLY A 79 -5.19 9.17 3.37
CA GLY A 79 -4.53 8.10 4.12
C GLY A 79 -3.58 7.22 3.33
N GLY A 80 -3.44 7.37 2.00
CA GLY A 80 -2.48 6.60 1.23
C GLY A 80 -1.05 6.95 1.63
N TYR A 81 -0.36 6.06 2.37
CA TYR A 81 0.85 6.42 3.10
C TYR A 81 2.12 5.80 2.51
N MET A 82 2.15 4.48 2.27
CA MET A 82 3.35 3.78 1.82
C MET A 82 3.01 2.63 0.86
N ALA A 83 3.81 2.47 -0.18
CA ALA A 83 3.87 1.28 -1.02
C ALA A 83 5.17 0.52 -0.73
N ILE A 84 5.05 -0.75 -0.40
CA ILE A 84 6.16 -1.60 0.02
C ILE A 84 6.29 -2.72 -1.00
N PHE A 85 7.47 -2.84 -1.59
CA PHE A 85 7.77 -3.77 -2.66
C PHE A 85 8.73 -4.86 -2.20
N CYS A 86 8.43 -6.10 -2.57
CA CYS A 86 9.39 -7.18 -2.43
C CYS A 86 10.24 -7.25 -3.71
N CYS A 87 11.55 -7.33 -3.52
CA CYS A 87 12.54 -7.35 -4.60
C CYS A 87 13.71 -8.28 -4.28
N ASP A 88 14.55 -8.50 -5.28
CA ASP A 88 15.73 -9.35 -5.21
C ASP A 88 16.84 -8.80 -4.31
N ASP A 89 17.12 -7.50 -4.39
CA ASP A 89 18.19 -6.85 -3.61
C ASP A 89 17.76 -5.42 -3.19
N PRO A 90 17.26 -5.24 -1.95
CA PRO A 90 16.86 -3.93 -1.45
C PRO A 90 18.00 -2.89 -1.44
N ASP A 91 19.25 -3.31 -1.22
CA ASP A 91 20.40 -2.41 -1.17
C ASP A 91 20.76 -1.91 -2.56
N ALA A 92 20.72 -2.78 -3.57
CA ALA A 92 20.91 -2.38 -4.96
C ALA A 92 19.81 -1.39 -5.41
N ARG A 93 18.54 -1.65 -5.05
CA ARG A 93 17.43 -0.72 -5.32
C ARG A 93 17.60 0.62 -4.60
N GLY A 94 18.04 0.59 -3.34
CA GLY A 94 18.37 1.79 -2.58
C GLY A 94 19.51 2.59 -3.20
N LYS A 95 20.60 1.94 -3.63
CA LYS A 95 21.73 2.59 -4.33
C LYS A 95 21.29 3.23 -5.64
N HIS A 96 20.46 2.52 -6.42
CA HIS A 96 19.86 3.05 -7.65
C HIS A 96 19.02 4.30 -7.37
N ALA A 97 18.11 4.24 -6.39
CA ALA A 97 17.29 5.39 -5.98
C ALA A 97 18.17 6.60 -5.55
N ASN A 98 19.21 6.36 -4.76
CA ASN A 98 20.14 7.42 -4.34
C ASN A 98 20.86 8.05 -5.55
N ALA A 99 21.26 7.27 -6.54
CA ALA A 99 21.94 7.75 -7.74
C ALA A 99 21.06 8.68 -8.60
N ILE A 100 19.73 8.54 -8.52
CA ILE A 100 18.75 9.42 -9.18
C ILE A 100 18.19 10.51 -8.25
N GLY A 101 18.83 10.74 -7.10
CA GLY A 101 18.49 11.83 -6.17
C GLY A 101 17.38 11.50 -5.16
N VAL A 102 16.99 10.24 -5.02
CA VAL A 102 15.99 9.78 -4.05
C VAL A 102 16.68 9.16 -2.84
N ARG A 103 16.73 9.92 -1.73
CA ARG A 103 17.52 9.54 -0.56
C ARG A 103 16.97 8.32 0.17
N THR A 104 17.82 7.53 0.79
CA THR A 104 17.42 6.55 1.81
C THR A 104 17.10 7.26 3.13
N ALA A 105 15.96 6.93 3.74
CA ALA A 105 15.56 7.43 5.07
C ALA A 105 15.88 6.44 6.20
N ASN A 106 15.79 5.14 5.93
CA ASN A 106 16.03 4.11 6.94
C ASN A 106 16.41 2.78 6.28
N VAL A 107 17.26 2.00 6.95
CA VAL A 107 17.60 0.63 6.58
C VAL A 107 17.26 -0.28 7.75
N ILE A 108 16.49 -1.32 7.47
CA ILE A 108 16.02 -2.30 8.45
C ILE A 108 16.85 -3.56 8.27
N THR A 109 17.78 -3.80 9.18
CA THR A 109 18.63 -5.00 9.20
C THR A 109 18.19 -5.91 10.34
N HIS A 110 17.10 -6.65 10.16
CA HIS A 110 16.62 -7.60 11.17
C HIS A 110 16.19 -8.92 10.52
N GLY A 111 17.14 -9.86 10.46
CA GLY A 111 16.92 -11.18 9.86
C GLY A 111 15.66 -11.88 10.40
N PRO A 112 14.84 -12.49 9.54
CA PRO A 112 15.08 -12.74 8.11
C PRO A 112 14.69 -11.56 7.19
N TYR A 113 14.23 -10.43 7.72
CA TYR A 113 13.76 -9.27 6.94
C TYR A 113 14.88 -8.23 6.71
N HIS A 114 15.06 -7.82 5.46
CA HIS A 114 15.90 -6.70 5.09
C HIS A 114 15.08 -5.68 4.29
N GLY A 115 15.10 -4.42 4.72
CA GLY A 115 14.28 -3.36 4.11
C GLY A 115 15.06 -2.05 3.93
N VAL A 116 14.80 -1.35 2.83
CA VAL A 116 15.33 -0.01 2.54
C VAL A 116 14.15 0.92 2.29
N GLN A 117 13.94 1.85 3.21
CA GLN A 117 12.90 2.87 3.13
C GLN A 117 13.47 4.14 2.52
N LEU A 118 12.83 4.64 1.47
CA LEU A 118 13.21 5.88 0.80
C LEU A 118 12.60 7.10 1.48
N HIS A 119 13.24 8.25 1.29
CA HIS A 119 12.83 9.50 1.91
C HIS A 119 11.55 10.02 1.24
N PRO A 120 10.48 10.24 2.03
CA PRO A 120 9.14 10.46 1.47
C PRO A 120 9.00 11.73 0.64
N ARG A 121 9.79 12.77 0.96
CA ARG A 121 9.83 13.99 0.15
C ARG A 121 10.28 13.72 -1.28
N ASP A 122 11.17 12.76 -1.46
CA ASP A 122 11.79 12.48 -2.74
C ASP A 122 10.98 11.40 -3.50
N CYS A 123 10.23 10.54 -2.79
CA CYS A 123 9.29 9.58 -3.42
C CYS A 123 8.03 10.24 -3.99
N ARG A 124 7.69 11.45 -3.54
CA ARG A 124 6.43 12.14 -3.83
C ARG A 124 5.24 11.32 -3.28
N ALA A 125 4.03 11.51 -3.82
CA ALA A 125 2.73 10.88 -3.55
C ALA A 125 2.56 9.79 -2.46
N ALA A 126 3.47 8.84 -2.29
CA ALA A 126 3.53 7.90 -1.18
C ALA A 126 4.99 7.50 -0.85
N PHE A 127 5.21 7.01 0.38
CA PHE A 127 6.50 6.44 0.77
C PHE A 127 6.77 5.17 -0.04
N ILE A 128 8.06 4.87 -0.28
CA ILE A 128 8.48 3.64 -0.96
C ILE A 128 9.43 2.88 -0.04
N GLU A 129 9.19 1.58 0.11
CA GLU A 129 10.13 0.65 0.73
C GLU A 129 10.42 -0.51 -0.23
N PHE A 130 11.69 -0.87 -0.34
CA PHE A 130 12.12 -2.12 -0.96
C PHE A 130 12.48 -3.10 0.14
N ASN A 131 12.01 -4.35 0.06
CA ASN A 131 12.39 -5.38 1.01
C ASN A 131 12.67 -6.73 0.36
N HIS A 132 13.41 -7.55 1.10
CA HIS A 132 13.63 -8.94 0.85
C HIS A 132 13.55 -9.69 2.18
N THR A 133 12.86 -10.83 2.18
CA THR A 133 12.83 -11.73 3.35
C THR A 133 13.47 -13.05 2.97
N GLN A 134 14.51 -13.44 3.70
CA GLN A 134 15.17 -14.73 3.49
C GLN A 134 14.16 -15.88 3.65
N GLY A 135 14.10 -16.77 2.65
CA GLY A 135 13.15 -17.89 2.62
C GLY A 135 11.75 -17.53 2.10
N SER A 136 11.56 -16.32 1.55
CA SER A 136 10.28 -15.81 0.99
C SER A 136 10.27 -15.83 -0.55
N ASP A 137 10.97 -16.79 -1.15
CA ASP A 137 10.93 -17.04 -2.60
C ASP A 137 9.55 -17.54 -3.03
N ASP A 138 8.88 -18.31 -2.15
CA ASP A 138 7.43 -18.53 -2.20
C ASP A 138 6.69 -17.23 -1.81
N ILE A 139 5.72 -16.82 -2.63
CA ILE A 139 4.91 -15.62 -2.37
C ILE A 139 4.10 -15.70 -1.07
N LEU A 140 3.82 -16.93 -0.60
CA LEU A 140 3.18 -17.21 0.70
C LEU A 140 4.18 -17.49 1.82
N GLY A 141 5.48 -17.32 1.55
CA GLY A 141 6.55 -17.54 2.51
C GLY A 141 6.54 -16.57 3.70
N PRO A 142 7.54 -16.70 4.59
CA PRO A 142 7.67 -15.86 5.76
C PRO A 142 7.69 -14.38 5.40
N TYR A 143 7.03 -13.57 6.22
CA TYR A 143 7.06 -12.12 6.10
C TYR A 143 6.86 -11.53 7.50
N PRO A 144 7.97 -11.26 8.22
CA PRO A 144 7.93 -10.84 9.62
C PRO A 144 6.95 -9.69 9.94
N PRO A 145 6.78 -8.66 9.09
CA PRO A 145 5.78 -7.61 9.36
C PRO A 145 4.34 -8.11 9.49
N ALA A 146 3.99 -9.24 8.87
CA ALA A 146 2.66 -9.85 8.96
C ALA A 146 2.56 -10.98 9.99
N GLY A 147 3.64 -11.27 10.73
CA GLY A 147 3.68 -12.35 11.71
C GLY A 147 3.85 -13.75 11.10
N PRO A 148 4.02 -14.79 11.95
CA PRO A 148 4.53 -16.10 11.53
C PRO A 148 3.54 -16.97 10.74
N ASN A 149 2.24 -16.69 10.81
CA ASN A 149 1.18 -17.53 10.22
C ASN A 149 0.16 -16.70 9.43
N TRP A 150 0.58 -15.57 8.86
CA TRP A 150 -0.30 -14.60 8.21
C TRP A 150 -1.20 -15.21 7.13
N GLN A 151 -0.70 -16.22 6.42
CA GLN A 151 -1.40 -16.95 5.38
C GLN A 151 -2.67 -17.66 5.88
N LYS A 152 -2.76 -18.02 7.17
CA LYS A 152 -3.95 -18.64 7.76
C LYS A 152 -5.13 -17.65 7.86
N SER A 153 -4.86 -16.35 7.79
CA SER A 153 -5.88 -15.31 7.83
C SER A 153 -6.36 -14.89 6.43
N ILE A 154 -5.83 -15.47 5.35
CA ILE A 154 -6.28 -15.19 3.98
C ILE A 154 -7.72 -15.66 3.84
N ARG A 155 -8.60 -14.75 3.42
CA ARG A 155 -10.00 -15.01 3.07
C ARG A 155 -10.25 -14.53 1.66
N LYS A 156 -10.96 -15.35 0.86
CA LYS A 156 -11.27 -15.05 -0.55
C LYS A 156 -12.77 -15.05 -0.87
N ASP A 157 -13.60 -15.20 0.16
CA ASP A 157 -15.06 -15.30 0.02
C ASP A 157 -15.69 -13.98 -0.46
N VAL A 158 -15.10 -12.85 -0.08
CA VAL A 158 -15.55 -11.50 -0.45
C VAL A 158 -14.53 -10.83 -1.36
N THR A 159 -13.32 -10.56 -0.86
CA THR A 159 -12.23 -9.95 -1.63
C THR A 159 -11.25 -11.00 -2.10
N GLN A 160 -10.99 -11.04 -3.40
CA GLN A 160 -10.11 -12.03 -4.04
C GLN A 160 -8.69 -11.51 -4.23
N ALA A 161 -8.50 -10.21 -4.51
CA ALA A 161 -7.19 -9.60 -4.70
C ALA A 161 -7.22 -8.07 -4.58
N LEU A 162 -6.10 -7.46 -4.18
CA LEU A 162 -5.81 -6.04 -4.42
C LEU A 162 -5.03 -5.98 -5.73
N ILE A 163 -5.58 -5.31 -6.74
CA ILE A 163 -5.04 -5.38 -8.12
C ILE A 163 -4.52 -4.04 -8.63
N GLY A 164 -4.82 -2.94 -7.95
CA GLY A 164 -4.50 -1.62 -8.46
C GLY A 164 -4.33 -0.58 -7.36
N VAL A 165 -3.44 0.37 -7.63
CA VAL A 165 -3.19 1.57 -6.83
C VAL A 165 -3.38 2.76 -7.75
N GLU A 166 -4.15 3.75 -7.31
CA GLU A 166 -4.28 5.02 -8.01
C GLU A 166 -3.41 6.09 -7.35
N MET A 167 -2.65 6.78 -8.20
CA MET A 167 -1.82 7.91 -7.84
C MET A 167 -2.36 9.15 -8.54
N GLN A 168 -2.70 10.19 -7.79
CA GLN A 168 -3.07 11.49 -8.35
C GLN A 168 -1.84 12.39 -8.45
N SER A 169 -1.83 13.25 -9.45
CA SER A 169 -0.82 14.30 -9.63
C SER A 169 -1.36 15.43 -10.51
N PRO A 170 -0.96 16.69 -10.28
CA PRO A 170 -1.09 17.72 -11.29
C PRO A 170 -0.36 17.33 -12.58
N GLU A 171 0.75 16.61 -12.52
CA GLU A 171 1.51 16.13 -13.67
C GLU A 171 1.63 14.60 -13.63
N PRO A 172 0.64 13.84 -14.15
CA PRO A 172 0.59 12.37 -14.00
C PRO A 172 1.72 11.64 -14.70
N HIS A 173 2.09 12.07 -15.91
CA HIS A 173 3.20 11.48 -16.66
C HIS A 173 4.53 11.65 -15.91
N ASP A 174 4.82 12.85 -15.40
CA ASP A 174 6.04 13.11 -14.63
C ASP A 174 6.09 12.29 -13.34
N LEU A 175 4.96 12.15 -12.63
CA LEU A 175 4.91 11.29 -11.44
C LEU A 175 5.12 9.81 -11.80
N ALA A 176 4.53 9.34 -12.91
CA ALA A 176 4.66 7.98 -13.39
C ALA A 176 6.12 7.67 -13.80
N GLU A 177 6.77 8.57 -14.54
CA GLU A 177 8.18 8.44 -14.91
C GLU A 177 9.08 8.44 -13.68
N HIS A 178 8.80 9.29 -12.71
CA HIS A 178 9.55 9.34 -11.45
C HIS A 178 9.45 8.02 -10.68
N TRP A 179 8.23 7.51 -10.48
CA TRP A 179 8.02 6.22 -9.84
C TRP A 179 8.63 5.07 -10.64
N GLY A 180 8.47 5.08 -11.97
CA GLY A 180 9.04 4.08 -12.88
C GLY A 180 10.56 4.03 -12.80
N ARG A 181 11.23 5.20 -12.75
CA ARG A 181 12.68 5.30 -12.52
C ARG A 181 13.09 4.74 -11.16
N ILE A 182 12.33 5.00 -10.09
CA ILE A 182 12.65 4.49 -8.75
C ILE A 182 12.53 2.97 -8.69
N ILE A 183 11.40 2.41 -9.12
CA ILE A 183 11.12 0.97 -8.98
C ILE A 183 11.69 0.12 -10.13
N GLY A 184 12.18 0.77 -11.19
CA GLY A 184 12.75 0.10 -12.36
C GLY A 184 11.70 -0.54 -13.27
N VAL A 185 10.53 0.09 -13.40
CA VAL A 185 9.42 -0.36 -14.27
C VAL A 185 9.18 0.70 -15.33
N THR A 186 9.09 0.27 -16.59
CA THR A 186 8.81 1.18 -17.71
C THR A 186 7.36 1.63 -17.65
N VAL A 187 7.13 2.94 -17.84
CA VAL A 187 5.79 3.51 -17.93
C VAL A 187 5.14 3.06 -19.25
N GLY A 188 3.97 2.44 -19.14
CA GLY A 188 3.07 2.21 -20.25
C GLY A 188 1.85 3.12 -20.16
N THR A 189 0.85 2.84 -20.99
CA THR A 189 -0.48 3.43 -20.91
C THR A 189 -1.51 2.33 -20.65
N ASN A 190 -2.56 2.68 -19.93
CA ASN A 190 -3.74 1.83 -19.78
C ASN A 190 -4.74 2.08 -20.93
N ASP A 191 -5.89 1.41 -20.88
CA ASP A 191 -6.95 1.51 -21.89
C ASP A 191 -7.61 2.91 -21.96
N ASP A 192 -7.43 3.74 -20.93
CA ASP A 192 -7.92 5.13 -20.84
C ASP A 192 -6.82 6.16 -21.19
N ASP A 193 -5.74 5.73 -21.85
CA ASP A 193 -4.54 6.53 -22.19
C ASP A 193 -3.82 7.17 -20.97
N ALA A 194 -4.11 6.72 -19.75
CA ALA A 194 -3.44 7.18 -18.54
C ALA A 194 -2.11 6.44 -18.32
N PRO A 195 -1.05 7.11 -17.82
CA PRO A 195 0.21 6.46 -17.50
C PRO A 195 0.05 5.35 -16.46
N GLU A 196 0.73 4.24 -16.68
CA GLU A 196 0.63 3.05 -15.84
C GLU A 196 2.00 2.38 -15.61
N LEU A 197 2.21 1.89 -14.40
CA LEU A 197 3.28 0.94 -14.09
C LEU A 197 2.67 -0.43 -13.82
N LYS A 198 3.01 -1.43 -14.65
CA LYS A 198 2.53 -2.81 -14.52
C LYS A 198 3.54 -3.65 -13.74
N LEU A 199 3.12 -4.17 -12.59
CA LEU A 199 3.84 -5.20 -11.82
C LEU A 199 3.19 -6.56 -12.07
N PRO A 200 3.88 -7.67 -11.74
CA PRO A 200 3.31 -9.01 -11.92
C PRO A 200 1.97 -9.25 -11.19
N ASN A 201 1.71 -8.53 -10.09
CA ASN A 201 0.55 -8.76 -9.23
C ASN A 201 -0.33 -7.52 -8.99
N ALA A 202 0.03 -6.34 -9.52
CA ALA A 202 -0.74 -5.12 -9.37
C ALA A 202 -0.37 -4.09 -10.45
N ARG A 203 -1.21 -3.07 -10.62
CA ARG A 203 -0.91 -1.90 -11.44
C ARG A 203 -0.91 -0.61 -10.62
N PHE A 204 -0.09 0.35 -11.00
CA PHE A 204 -0.18 1.73 -10.51
C PHE A 204 -0.66 2.61 -11.66
N CYS A 205 -1.85 3.19 -11.54
CA CYS A 205 -2.40 4.12 -12.52
C CYS A 205 -2.19 5.56 -12.03
N PHE A 206 -1.67 6.42 -12.90
CA PHE A 206 -1.39 7.82 -12.58
C PHE A 206 -2.41 8.70 -13.29
N ILE A 207 -3.21 9.45 -12.52
CA ILE A 207 -4.30 10.26 -13.07
C ILE A 207 -4.15 11.74 -12.68
N LYS A 208 -4.78 12.61 -13.47
CA LYS A 208 -4.82 14.05 -13.18
C LYS A 208 -5.56 14.28 -11.85
N GLY A 209 -4.95 15.06 -10.97
CA GLY A 209 -5.54 15.49 -9.71
C GLY A 209 -4.89 16.80 -9.23
N GLU A 210 -5.39 17.33 -8.12
CA GLU A 210 -4.91 18.61 -7.57
C GLU A 210 -3.60 18.47 -6.78
N SER A 211 -3.23 17.25 -6.40
CA SER A 211 -2.10 16.99 -5.52
C SER A 211 -1.52 15.61 -5.76
N GLU A 212 -0.24 15.47 -5.43
CA GLU A 212 0.47 14.18 -5.46
C GLU A 212 0.11 13.35 -4.23
N ILE A 213 -0.76 12.35 -4.43
CA ILE A 213 -1.22 11.44 -3.37
C ILE A 213 -1.50 10.05 -3.93
N MET A 214 -1.32 9.02 -3.11
CA MET A 214 -2.00 7.73 -3.33
C MET A 214 -3.49 7.92 -2.99
N SER A 215 -4.33 8.03 -4.02
CA SER A 215 -5.73 8.44 -3.91
C SER A 215 -6.70 7.27 -3.88
N GLY A 216 -6.31 6.08 -4.31
CA GLY A 216 -7.23 4.94 -4.37
C GLY A 216 -6.57 3.57 -4.47
N LEU A 217 -7.37 2.56 -4.17
CA LEU A 217 -7.03 1.14 -4.24
C LEU A 217 -8.15 0.40 -4.98
N SER A 218 -7.78 -0.56 -5.83
CA SER A 218 -8.72 -1.36 -6.60
C SER A 218 -8.69 -2.81 -6.14
N PHE A 219 -9.86 -3.34 -5.82
CA PHE A 219 -10.05 -4.68 -5.28
C PHE A 219 -10.91 -5.51 -6.23
N LYS A 220 -10.44 -6.71 -6.54
CA LYS A 220 -11.25 -7.75 -7.15
C LYS A 220 -12.10 -8.41 -6.07
N VAL A 221 -13.41 -8.40 -6.23
CA VAL A 221 -14.37 -8.95 -5.27
C VAL A 221 -15.33 -9.92 -5.95
N ALA A 222 -15.82 -10.91 -5.20
CA ALA A 222 -16.73 -11.93 -5.72
C ALA A 222 -18.12 -11.36 -6.07
N ASP A 223 -18.56 -10.33 -5.34
CA ASP A 223 -19.86 -9.68 -5.53
C ASP A 223 -19.76 -8.18 -5.20
N ILE A 224 -19.77 -7.35 -6.23
CA ILE A 224 -19.68 -5.90 -6.10
C ILE A 224 -20.88 -5.33 -5.34
N ALA A 225 -22.10 -5.81 -5.59
CA ALA A 225 -23.31 -5.28 -4.97
C ALA A 225 -23.28 -5.53 -3.46
N LYS A 226 -22.94 -6.76 -3.05
CA LYS A 226 -22.85 -7.11 -1.62
C LYS A 226 -21.82 -6.26 -0.85
N VAL A 227 -20.67 -5.99 -1.45
CA VAL A 227 -19.64 -5.13 -0.83
C VAL A 227 -20.15 -3.68 -0.71
N ARG A 228 -20.83 -3.16 -1.74
CA ARG A 228 -21.44 -1.82 -1.71
C ARG A 228 -22.52 -1.71 -0.64
N ASP A 229 -23.42 -2.68 -0.56
CA ASP A 229 -24.48 -2.70 0.45
C ASP A 229 -23.90 -2.74 1.87
N THR A 230 -22.83 -3.51 2.07
CA THR A 230 -22.12 -3.55 3.35
C THR A 230 -21.45 -2.21 3.68
N ALA A 231 -20.84 -1.54 2.69
CA ALA A 231 -20.27 -0.21 2.87
C ALA A 231 -21.33 0.83 3.24
N GLN A 232 -22.49 0.81 2.58
CA GLN A 232 -23.62 1.68 2.90
C GLN A 232 -24.18 1.40 4.31
N ALA A 233 -24.33 0.12 4.69
CA ALA A 233 -24.77 -0.27 6.01
C ALA A 233 -23.78 0.15 7.12
N ARG A 234 -22.48 0.27 6.77
CA ARG A 234 -21.43 0.85 7.63
C ARG A 234 -21.39 2.37 7.63
N GLY A 235 -22.28 3.04 6.89
CA GLY A 235 -22.41 4.50 6.85
C GLY A 235 -21.53 5.19 5.81
N HIS A 236 -20.92 4.45 4.88
CA HIS A 236 -20.10 5.03 3.81
C HIS A 236 -20.93 5.34 2.57
N ALA A 237 -20.76 6.55 2.03
CA ALA A 237 -21.36 6.91 0.75
C ALA A 237 -20.70 6.13 -0.39
N VAL A 238 -21.52 5.52 -1.25
CA VAL A 238 -21.10 4.72 -2.40
C VAL A 238 -21.52 5.43 -3.67
N SER A 239 -20.62 5.54 -4.64
CA SER A 239 -20.88 6.08 -5.99
C SER A 239 -20.34 5.13 -7.04
N GLY A 240 -21.20 4.65 -7.94
CA GLY A 240 -20.84 3.57 -8.86
C GLY A 240 -20.29 2.35 -8.11
N ASN A 241 -19.09 1.91 -8.48
CA ASN A 241 -18.38 0.80 -7.84
C ASN A 241 -17.26 1.29 -6.89
N GLU A 242 -17.37 2.50 -6.36
CA GLU A 242 -16.38 3.07 -5.45
C GLU A 242 -16.98 3.70 -4.19
N PHE A 243 -16.19 3.75 -3.12
CA PHE A 243 -16.49 4.46 -1.88
C PHE A 243 -15.20 4.98 -1.23
N LEU A 244 -15.30 6.00 -0.37
CA LEU A 244 -14.15 6.55 0.36
C LEU A 244 -14.01 5.83 1.70
N LEU A 245 -12.81 5.29 1.98
CA LEU A 245 -12.52 4.66 3.26
C LEU A 245 -11.05 4.92 3.63
N GLY A 246 -10.78 5.33 4.87
CA GLY A 246 -9.41 5.65 5.31
C GLY A 246 -8.72 6.74 4.48
N GLY A 247 -9.48 7.69 3.93
CA GLY A 247 -8.94 8.80 3.15
C GLY A 247 -8.52 8.45 1.72
N VAL A 248 -8.80 7.24 1.24
CA VAL A 248 -8.57 6.80 -0.15
C VAL A 248 -9.82 6.17 -0.74
N LYS A 249 -9.95 6.20 -2.07
CA LYS A 249 -11.05 5.57 -2.78
C LYS A 249 -10.83 4.06 -2.87
N PHE A 250 -11.81 3.27 -2.46
CA PHE A 250 -11.83 1.83 -2.66
C PHE A 250 -12.71 1.57 -3.89
N ARG A 251 -12.13 0.99 -4.94
CA ARG A 251 -12.82 0.61 -6.17
C ARG A 251 -13.01 -0.89 -6.25
N LEU A 252 -14.16 -1.31 -6.75
CA LEU A 252 -14.55 -2.71 -6.85
C LEU A 252 -14.60 -3.14 -8.31
N THR A 253 -13.99 -4.28 -8.61
CA THR A 253 -14.12 -4.99 -9.88
C THR A 253 -14.51 -6.45 -9.63
N ALA A 254 -15.14 -7.06 -10.63
CA ALA A 254 -15.43 -8.49 -10.66
C ALA A 254 -14.23 -9.30 -11.20
#